data_AF-A0A947KXV7-F1
#
_entry.id   AF-A0A947KXV7-F1
#
_cell.length_a   1.000
_cell.length_b   1.000
_cell.length_c   1.000
_cell.angle_alpha   90.00
_cell.angle_beta   90.00
_cell.angle_gamma   90.00
#
_symmetry.space_group_name_H-M   'P 1'
#
loop_
_entity.id
_entity.type
_entity.pdbx_description
1 polymer ?
#
loop_
_entity_poly.entity_id
_entity_poly.type
_entity_poly.pdbx_seq_one_letter_code
_entity_poly.pdbx_strand_id
1 'polypeptide(L)'
;MIKKSIMVALAGIAMFGASPLLAQGIGHTFFMRGTIVDTGKDGTVVCIGKADGAQVGQTLEVYRVVQHPGPASSKGNATPFHRQRVGEVTIDHIYDDHFAHVTVTQGRPAKNDIVELRRGN
;
A
#
# COMPACT_ATOMS: atom_id res chain seq x y z
N MET A 1 7.97 -8.95 -66.03
CA MET A 1 6.84 -9.11 -65.08
C MET A 1 7.30 -9.97 -63.92
N ILE A 2 7.77 -9.35 -62.84
CA ILE A 2 8.23 -10.00 -61.61
C ILE A 2 7.43 -9.42 -60.44
N LYS A 3 7.10 -10.32 -59.52
CA LYS A 3 5.88 -10.35 -58.72
C LYS A 3 5.89 -9.37 -57.55
N LYS A 4 4.69 -8.84 -57.27
CA LYS A 4 4.28 -8.19 -56.02
C LYS A 4 4.71 -9.04 -54.83
N SER A 5 5.38 -8.43 -53.85
CA SER A 5 5.33 -8.77 -52.41
C SER A 5 6.10 -7.72 -51.60
N ILE A 6 5.59 -6.49 -51.59
CA ILE A 6 5.87 -5.53 -50.51
C ILE A 6 4.54 -5.40 -49.78
N MET A 7 4.29 -6.24 -48.78
CA MET A 7 3.33 -5.98 -47.71
C MET A 7 3.53 -7.04 -46.64
N VAL A 8 3.32 -6.62 -45.39
CA VAL A 8 3.36 -7.42 -44.15
C VAL A 8 4.74 -7.54 -43.49
N ALA A 9 5.28 -6.41 -43.07
CA ALA A 9 6.14 -6.33 -41.89
C ALA A 9 5.62 -5.23 -40.96
N LEU A 10 4.32 -5.28 -40.61
CA LEU A 10 3.70 -4.32 -39.68
C LEU A 10 2.59 -4.95 -38.82
N ALA A 11 2.74 -6.23 -38.47
CA ALA A 11 1.77 -6.96 -37.63
C ALA A 11 2.43 -7.65 -36.43
N GLY A 12 3.60 -7.18 -35.99
CA GLY A 12 4.37 -7.81 -34.90
C GLY A 12 4.48 -7.01 -33.60
N ILE A 13 3.94 -5.79 -33.52
CA ILE A 13 4.12 -4.88 -32.35
C ILE A 13 2.77 -4.53 -31.69
N ALA A 14 1.68 -5.21 -32.03
CA ALA A 14 0.38 -4.99 -31.41
C ALA A 14 0.09 -5.92 -30.20
N MET A 15 1.11 -6.63 -29.71
CA MET A 15 1.00 -7.49 -28.51
C MET A 15 1.98 -7.07 -27.40
N PHE A 16 2.21 -5.77 -27.21
CA PHE A 16 2.44 -5.30 -25.84
C PHE A 16 1.10 -5.36 -25.13
N GLY A 17 0.76 -6.58 -24.70
CA GLY A 17 -0.37 -6.86 -23.82
C GLY A 17 -0.33 -5.85 -22.68
N ALA A 18 -1.46 -5.21 -22.42
CA ALA A 18 -1.64 -4.36 -21.27
C ALA A 18 -1.29 -5.17 -20.01
N SER A 19 -0.05 -5.03 -19.54
CA SER A 19 0.39 -5.68 -18.31
C SER A 19 -0.53 -5.16 -17.20
N PRO A 20 -1.17 -6.03 -16.40
CA PRO A 20 -1.99 -5.60 -15.26
C PRO A 20 -1.21 -4.75 -14.24
N LEU A 21 0.13 -4.70 -14.37
CA LEU A 21 1.02 -3.79 -13.67
C LEU A 21 0.67 -2.29 -13.84
N LEU A 22 0.20 -1.86 -15.02
CA LEU A 22 -0.14 -0.45 -15.25
C LEU A 22 -1.53 -0.07 -14.70
N ALA A 23 -2.39 -1.05 -14.41
CA ALA A 23 -3.71 -0.82 -13.82
C ALA A 23 -3.63 -0.60 -12.30
N GLN A 24 -2.51 -0.97 -11.67
CA GLN A 24 -2.26 -0.71 -10.26
C GLN A 24 -1.54 0.64 -10.16
N GLY A 25 -2.27 1.73 -9.89
CA GLY A 25 -1.68 3.07 -9.75
C GLY A 25 -0.51 3.11 -8.77
N ILE A 26 0.31 4.17 -8.82
CA ILE A 26 1.58 4.33 -8.05
C ILE A 26 1.43 3.95 -6.56
N GLY A 27 0.26 4.19 -5.97
CA GLY A 27 -0.04 3.84 -4.58
C GLY A 27 -0.02 2.34 -4.25
N HIS A 28 -0.11 1.43 -5.23
CA HIS A 28 0.02 -0.03 -5.06
C HIS A 28 1.44 -0.54 -5.36
N THR A 29 2.28 0.30 -5.96
CA THR A 29 3.65 -0.02 -6.37
C THR A 29 4.70 0.60 -5.44
N PHE A 30 4.40 1.73 -4.79
CA PHE A 30 5.38 2.56 -4.07
C PHE A 30 5.21 2.57 -2.53
N PHE A 31 4.07 2.11 -2.00
CA PHE A 31 3.83 2.09 -0.55
C PHE A 31 3.62 0.66 -0.07
N MET A 32 4.38 0.25 0.94
CA MET A 32 4.06 -0.93 1.74
C MET A 32 3.04 -0.56 2.81
N ARG A 33 2.00 -1.37 2.94
CA ARG A 33 0.94 -1.17 3.92
C ARG A 33 1.04 -2.27 4.96
N GLY A 34 1.54 -1.91 6.13
CA GLY A 34 1.44 -2.75 7.32
C GLY A 34 0.18 -2.44 8.09
N THR A 35 -0.06 -3.23 9.13
CA THR A 35 -1.17 -3.03 10.07
C THR A 35 -0.63 -3.01 11.49
N ILE A 36 -1.22 -2.21 12.37
CA ILE A 36 -0.96 -2.28 13.81
C ILE A 36 -1.53 -3.60 14.32
N VAL A 37 -0.64 -4.50 14.75
CA VAL A 37 -1.01 -5.84 15.23
C VAL A 37 -1.19 -5.89 16.74
N ASP A 38 -0.55 -4.97 17.47
CA ASP A 38 -0.72 -4.82 18.92
C ASP A 38 -0.55 -3.36 19.38
N THR A 39 -1.24 -3.03 20.47
CA THR A 39 -1.15 -1.74 21.20
C THR A 39 -1.12 -2.02 22.72
N GLY A 40 -0.40 -3.06 23.11
CA GLY A 40 -0.41 -3.64 24.45
C GLY A 40 0.47 -2.89 25.45
N LYS A 41 0.79 -3.56 26.56
CA LYS A 41 1.63 -3.02 27.64
C LYS A 41 3.07 -2.75 27.17
N ASP A 42 3.53 -3.58 26.24
CA ASP A 42 4.87 -3.52 25.66
C ASP A 42 4.95 -2.54 24.48
N GLY A 43 3.89 -1.76 24.26
CA GLY A 43 3.82 -0.70 23.26
C GLY A 43 3.11 -1.10 21.97
N THR A 44 3.39 -0.37 20.88
CA THR A 44 2.70 -0.53 19.60
C THR A 44 3.57 -1.30 18.62
N VAL A 45 3.02 -2.38 18.05
CA VAL A 45 3.72 -3.23 17.08
C VAL A 45 3.03 -3.17 15.73
N VAL A 46 3.82 -3.01 14.68
CA VAL A 46 3.36 -2.92 13.29
C VAL A 46 3.88 -4.09 12.47
N CYS A 47 3.06 -4.58 11.55
CA CYS A 47 3.47 -5.53 10.51
C CYS A 47 4.22 -4.80 9.38
N ILE A 48 5.35 -4.18 9.73
CA ILE A 48 6.32 -3.59 8.82
C ILE A 48 7.70 -3.91 9.40
N GLY A 49 8.52 -4.68 8.69
CA GLY A 49 9.85 -5.11 9.13
C GLY A 49 10.94 -4.91 8.08
N LYS A 50 12.06 -5.62 8.23
CA LYS A 50 13.22 -5.46 7.34
C LYS A 50 12.89 -5.77 5.88
N ALA A 51 12.06 -6.78 5.61
CA ALA A 51 11.69 -7.16 4.24
C ALA A 51 10.85 -6.07 3.54
N ASP A 52 10.21 -5.21 4.32
CA ASP A 52 9.44 -4.07 3.82
C ASP A 52 10.31 -2.81 3.60
N GLY A 53 11.55 -2.82 4.12
CA GLY A 53 12.48 -1.68 4.09
C GLY A 53 12.38 -0.76 5.31
N ALA A 54 11.86 -1.25 6.44
CA ALA A 54 11.79 -0.50 7.69
C ALA A 54 13.18 -0.07 8.19
N GLN A 55 13.27 1.15 8.71
CA GLN A 55 14.47 1.69 9.35
C GLN A 55 14.08 2.39 10.65
N VAL A 56 14.90 2.23 11.68
CA VAL A 56 14.72 2.95 12.96
C VAL A 56 14.84 4.46 12.71
N GLY A 57 13.95 5.22 13.34
CA GLY A 57 13.80 6.67 13.18
C GLY A 57 12.85 7.09 12.05
N GLN A 58 12.36 6.15 11.23
CA GLN A 58 11.36 6.48 10.21
C GLN A 58 10.01 6.80 10.84
N THR A 59 9.43 7.91 10.40
CA THR A 59 8.10 8.35 10.79
C THR A 59 7.08 7.96 9.72
N LEU A 60 6.02 7.28 10.14
CA LEU A 60 5.01 6.67 9.29
C LEU A 60 3.62 7.19 9.64
N GLU A 61 2.82 7.47 8.60
CA GLU A 61 1.44 7.89 8.78
C GLU A 61 0.52 6.70 9.07
N VAL A 62 -0.46 6.92 9.95
CA VAL A 62 -1.42 5.89 10.35
C VAL A 62 -2.83 6.27 9.91
N TYR A 63 -3.54 5.30 9.33
CA TYR A 63 -4.88 5.46 8.77
C TYR A 63 -5.84 4.41 9.26
N ARG A 64 -7.05 4.84 9.60
CA ARG A 64 -8.18 3.95 9.88
C ARG A 64 -9.04 3.77 8.64
N VAL A 65 -9.44 2.53 8.38
CA VAL A 65 -10.47 2.25 7.37
C VAL A 65 -11.84 2.50 8.00
N VAL A 66 -12.63 3.38 7.39
CA VAL A 66 -13.97 3.76 7.86
C VAL A 66 -14.99 3.37 6.80
N GLN A 67 -16.01 2.63 7.22
CA GLN A 67 -17.13 2.26 6.35
C GLN A 67 -18.13 3.41 6.26
N HIS A 68 -18.60 3.71 5.05
CA HIS A 68 -19.70 4.65 4.87
C HIS A 68 -21.01 4.04 5.37
N PRO A 69 -21.85 4.82 6.07
CA PRO A 69 -23.17 4.35 6.48
C PRO A 69 -24.05 4.15 5.24
N GLY A 70 -24.83 3.06 5.23
CA GLY A 70 -25.79 2.74 4.17
C GLY A 70 -25.62 1.33 3.61
N PRO A 71 -26.60 0.83 2.82
CA PRO A 71 -26.45 -0.43 2.13
C PRO A 71 -25.24 -0.34 1.19
N ALA A 72 -24.40 -1.38 1.18
CA ALA A 72 -23.30 -1.51 0.22
C ALA A 72 -23.91 -1.36 -1.18
N SER A 73 -23.72 -0.19 -1.79
CA SER A 73 -24.55 0.23 -2.91
C SER A 73 -24.37 -0.76 -4.05
N SER A 74 -25.39 -1.58 -4.30
CA SER A 74 -25.39 -2.65 -5.31
C SER A 74 -25.33 -2.09 -6.75
N LYS A 75 -25.27 -0.76 -6.89
CA LYS A 75 -25.28 0.00 -8.14
C LYS A 75 -24.15 1.05 -8.12
N GLY A 76 -22.90 0.58 -8.07
CA GLY A 76 -21.84 1.05 -8.96
C GLY A 76 -21.11 2.39 -8.75
N ASN A 77 -21.46 3.29 -7.81
CA ASN A 77 -20.84 4.64 -7.84
C ASN A 77 -20.30 5.24 -6.53
N ALA A 78 -20.30 4.51 -5.41
CA ALA A 78 -19.67 4.97 -4.17
C ALA A 78 -18.84 3.85 -3.54
N THR A 79 -17.56 4.12 -3.23
CA THR A 79 -16.72 3.18 -2.50
C THR A 79 -17.27 3.02 -1.08
N PRO A 80 -17.54 1.79 -0.60
CA PRO A 80 -18.13 1.59 0.72
C PRO A 80 -17.19 1.93 1.88
N PHE A 81 -15.91 2.19 1.60
CA PHE A 81 -14.90 2.52 2.58
C PHE A 81 -14.09 3.74 2.14
N HIS A 82 -13.60 4.49 3.13
CA HIS A 82 -12.53 5.47 2.94
C HIS A 82 -11.46 5.32 4.02
N ARG A 83 -10.33 5.99 3.82
CA ARG A 83 -9.23 6.04 4.79
C ARG A 83 -9.26 7.39 5.50
N GLN A 84 -9.19 7.37 6.81
CA GLN A 84 -9.07 8.56 7.65
C GLN A 84 -7.69 8.54 8.32
N ARG A 85 -6.89 9.61 8.19
CA ARG A 85 -5.64 9.74 8.95
C ARG A 85 -5.98 9.85 10.44
N VAL A 86 -5.37 9.01 11.27
CA VAL A 86 -5.66 8.92 12.72
C VAL A 86 -4.44 9.14 13.61
N GLY A 87 -3.24 9.19 13.02
CA GLY A 87 -2.04 9.45 13.78
C GLY A 87 -0.77 9.30 12.98
N GLU A 88 0.32 9.27 13.72
CA GLU A 88 1.68 9.13 13.23
C GLU A 88 2.50 8.33 14.26
N VAL A 89 3.39 7.49 13.77
CA VAL A 89 4.26 6.64 14.58
C VAL A 89 5.70 6.71 14.08
N THR A 90 6.67 6.57 14.97
CA THR A 90 8.09 6.46 14.60
C THR A 90 8.59 5.07 14.95
N ILE A 91 9.24 4.40 14.00
CA ILE A 91 9.92 3.12 14.25
C ILE A 91 11.07 3.35 15.23
N ASP A 92 11.04 2.69 16.37
CA ASP A 92 12.11 2.78 17.37
C ASP A 92 12.91 1.47 17.49
N HIS A 93 12.32 0.34 17.08
CA HIS A 93 12.98 -0.96 17.07
C HIS A 93 12.40 -1.87 15.98
N ILE A 94 13.27 -2.64 15.32
CA ILE A 94 12.87 -3.64 14.31
C ILE A 94 13.13 -5.02 14.90
N TYR A 95 12.07 -5.81 15.08
CA TYR A 95 12.16 -7.16 15.63
C TYR A 95 12.74 -8.13 14.60
N ASP A 96 12.16 -8.16 13.41
CA ASP A 96 12.51 -9.12 12.35
C ASP A 96 12.13 -8.59 10.94
N ASP A 97 11.97 -9.51 9.99
CA ASP A 97 11.62 -9.20 8.61
C ASP A 97 10.20 -8.65 8.44
N HIS A 98 9.31 -8.86 9.42
CA HIS A 98 7.89 -8.54 9.34
C HIS A 98 7.42 -7.54 10.40
N PHE A 99 8.10 -7.43 11.54
CA PHE A 99 7.61 -6.67 12.67
C PHE A 99 8.59 -5.62 13.16
N ALA A 100 8.02 -4.48 13.56
CA ALA A 100 8.71 -3.41 14.23
C ALA A 100 7.87 -2.88 15.39
N HIS A 101 8.56 -2.45 16.45
CA HIS A 101 7.97 -1.63 17.50
C HIS A 101 8.03 -0.16 17.08
N VAL A 102 6.98 0.57 17.44
CA VAL A 102 6.84 1.99 17.13
C VAL A 102 6.36 2.78 18.34
N THR A 103 6.84 4.01 18.42
CA THR A 103 6.34 5.01 19.36
C THR A 103 5.30 5.88 18.67
N VAL A 104 4.15 6.10 19.31
CA VAL A 104 3.12 7.01 18.81
C VAL A 104 3.58 8.46 19.02
N THR A 105 3.77 9.20 17.94
CA THR A 105 4.15 10.61 17.98
C THR A 105 2.95 11.54 17.86
N GLN A 106 1.88 11.10 17.20
CA GLN A 106 0.63 11.86 17.08
C GLN A 106 -0.61 10.96 17.07
N GLY A 107 -1.70 11.51 17.60
CA GLY A 107 -3.03 10.91 17.49
C GLY A 107 -3.26 9.74 18.45
N ARG A 108 -4.23 8.89 18.11
CA ARG A 108 -4.60 7.70 18.89
C ARG A 108 -4.78 6.48 17.98
N PRO A 109 -3.68 5.99 17.38
CA PRO A 109 -3.69 4.74 16.64
C PRO A 109 -4.27 3.59 17.48
N ALA A 110 -4.94 2.66 16.81
CA ALA A 110 -5.47 1.45 17.42
C ALA A 110 -5.09 0.22 16.58
N LYS A 111 -5.23 -0.96 17.20
CA LYS A 111 -5.13 -2.23 16.50
C LYS A 111 -6.00 -2.24 15.25
N ASN A 112 -5.48 -2.82 14.17
CA ASN A 112 -6.05 -2.86 12.82
C ASN A 112 -5.98 -1.56 12.00
N ASP A 113 -5.43 -0.47 12.54
CA ASP A 113 -5.11 0.69 11.70
C ASP A 113 -3.95 0.37 10.75
N ILE A 114 -4.01 0.94 9.55
CA ILE A 114 -3.01 0.79 8.49
C ILE A 114 -1.86 1.74 8.76
N VAL A 115 -0.64 1.23 8.67
CA VAL A 115 0.59 2.03 8.70
C VAL A 115 1.18 2.04 7.30
N GLU A 116 1.47 3.21 6.76
CA GLU A 116 2.04 3.32 5.41
C GLU A 116 3.53 3.62 5.46
N LEU A 117 4.32 2.69 4.94
CA LEU A 117 5.73 2.87 4.65
C LEU A 117 5.87 3.25 3.17
N ARG A 118 6.52 4.39 2.92
CA ARG A 118 7.00 4.75 1.59
C ARG A 118 8.19 3.83 1.28
N ARG A 119 8.08 2.94 0.30
CA ARG A 119 9.27 2.29 -0.27
C ARG A 119 10.11 3.41 -0.86
N GLY A 120 11.32 3.57 -0.33
CA GLY A 120 12.16 4.71 -0.62
C GLY A 120 12.53 4.82 -2.10
N ASN A 121 13.16 5.95 -2.41
CA ASN A 121 14.41 5.83 -3.14
C ASN A 121 15.51 5.58 -2.13
#